data_AF-A0A9X4NUE2-F1
#
_entry.id   AF-A0A9X4NUE2-F1
#
_cell.length_a   1.000
_cell.length_b   1.000
_cell.length_c   1.000
_cell.angle_alpha   90.00
_cell.angle_beta   90.00
_cell.angle_gamma   90.00
#
_symmetry.space_group_name_H-M   'P 1'
#
loop_
_entity.id
_entity.type
_entity.pdbx_description
1 polymer ?
#
loop_
_entity_poly.entity_id
_entity_poly.type
_entity_poly.pdbx_seq_one_letter_code
_entity_poly.pdbx_strand_id
1 'polypeptide(L)'
;FQQYIDSGKMKAVGITSGQRVAGINVPTLKEQGIDVEIGNWRGVYGAPGITPAQRDALTEMIVKATKSKAWAEALKKNNWTPALLTGKAFDEFVDRDFSALRATMVRAGMV
;
A
#
# COMPACT_ATOMS: atom_id res chain seq x y z
N PHE A 1 4.80 -12.35 -8.11
CA PHE A 1 3.88 -12.91 -9.13
C PHE A 1 4.34 -12.65 -10.56
N GLN A 2 5.00 -11.52 -10.87
CA GLN A 2 5.44 -11.18 -12.24
C GLN A 2 6.15 -12.32 -12.98
N GLN A 3 7.14 -12.96 -12.36
CA GLN A 3 7.87 -14.09 -12.97
C GLN A 3 6.96 -15.25 -13.42
N TYR A 4 5.87 -15.53 -12.70
CA TYR A 4 4.92 -16.58 -13.07
C TYR A 4 3.93 -16.14 -14.15
N ILE A 5 3.64 -14.84 -14.22
CA ILE A 5 2.86 -14.24 -15.30
C ILE A 5 3.68 -14.28 -16.59
N ASP A 6 4.94 -13.86 -16.53
CA ASP A 6 5.87 -13.86 -17.66
C ASP A 6 6.14 -15.28 -18.15
N SER A 7 6.22 -16.27 -17.24
CA SER A 7 6.41 -17.68 -17.61
C SER A 7 5.13 -18.37 -18.09
N GLY A 8 4.00 -17.65 -18.20
CA GLY A 8 2.71 -18.21 -18.60
C GLY A 8 2.06 -19.18 -17.61
N LYS A 9 2.63 -19.34 -16.40
CA LYS A 9 2.08 -20.20 -15.34
C LYS A 9 0.90 -19.57 -14.62
N MET A 10 0.76 -18.25 -14.73
CA MET A 10 -0.36 -17.48 -14.19
C MET A 10 -0.86 -16.49 -15.25
N LYS A 11 -2.17 -16.32 -15.32
CA LYS A 11 -2.80 -15.27 -16.13
C LYS A 11 -3.38 -14.22 -15.19
N ALA A 12 -2.85 -13.00 -15.25
CA ALA A 12 -3.43 -11.88 -14.52
C ALA A 12 -4.72 -11.43 -15.22
N VAL A 13 -5.81 -11.33 -14.46
CA VAL A 13 -7.15 -10.99 -14.95
C VAL A 13 -7.60 -9.58 -14.54
N GLY A 14 -6.96 -9.00 -13.52
CA GLY A 14 -7.26 -7.67 -13.04
C GLY A 14 -6.23 -7.20 -12.01
N ILE A 15 -6.08 -5.88 -11.89
CA ILE A 15 -5.32 -5.24 -10.80
C ILE A 15 -6.24 -4.36 -9.95
N THR A 16 -6.01 -4.34 -8.64
CA THR A 16 -6.83 -3.62 -7.66
C THR A 16 -6.37 -2.17 -7.44
N SER A 17 -5.40 -1.69 -8.21
CA SER A 17 -4.96 -0.29 -8.16
C SER A 17 -5.99 0.61 -8.85
N GLY A 18 -6.10 1.88 -8.40
CA GLY A 18 -7.00 2.84 -9.02
C GLY A 18 -6.67 3.17 -10.48
N GLN A 19 -5.41 2.99 -10.88
CA GLN A 19 -4.90 3.22 -12.24
C GLN A 19 -4.02 2.07 -12.72
N ARG A 20 -3.79 1.99 -14.03
CA ARG A 20 -2.88 1.00 -14.62
C ARG A 20 -1.45 1.18 -14.13
N VAL A 21 -0.78 0.07 -13.86
CA VAL A 21 0.64 0.05 -13.45
C VAL A 21 1.52 -0.10 -14.69
N ALA A 22 2.50 0.78 -14.84
CA ALA A 22 3.44 0.73 -15.96
C ALA A 22 4.15 -0.63 -16.04
N GLY A 23 4.26 -1.19 -17.24
CA GLY A 23 4.86 -2.49 -17.48
C GLY A 23 3.94 -3.70 -17.24
N ILE A 24 2.70 -3.49 -16.80
CA ILE A 24 1.71 -4.56 -16.62
C ILE A 24 0.54 -4.32 -17.57
N ASN A 25 0.39 -5.18 -18.59
CA ASN A 25 -0.72 -5.10 -19.56
C ASN A 25 -1.97 -5.83 -19.04
N VAL A 26 -2.51 -5.39 -17.91
CA VAL A 26 -3.69 -5.97 -17.26
C VAL A 26 -4.64 -4.82 -16.88
N PRO A 27 -5.95 -4.92 -17.18
CA PRO A 27 -6.92 -3.88 -16.82
C PRO A 27 -7.10 -3.79 -15.30
N THR A 28 -7.46 -2.60 -14.80
CA THR A 28 -7.91 -2.46 -13.41
C THR A 28 -9.27 -3.11 -13.21
N LEU A 29 -9.64 -3.40 -11.95
CA LEU A 29 -11.02 -3.82 -11.64
C LEU A 29 -12.03 -2.73 -11.99
N LYS A 30 -11.67 -1.45 -11.81
CA LYS A 30 -12.50 -0.29 -12.19
C LYS A 30 -12.81 -0.26 -13.69
N GLU A 31 -11.81 -0.51 -14.54
CA GLU A 31 -12.00 -0.62 -16.00
C GLU A 31 -12.93 -1.79 -16.39
N GLN A 32 -13.08 -2.78 -15.51
CA GLN A 32 -13.97 -3.93 -15.68
C GLN A 32 -15.36 -3.72 -15.06
N GLY A 33 -15.66 -2.51 -14.58
CA GLY A 33 -16.95 -2.18 -13.97
C GLY A 33 -17.09 -2.60 -12.50
N ILE A 34 -15.99 -3.04 -11.87
CA ILE A 34 -15.94 -3.38 -10.45
C ILE A 34 -15.26 -2.22 -9.71
N ASP A 35 -16.04 -1.38 -9.04
CA ASP A 35 -15.52 -0.22 -8.29
C ASP A 35 -14.83 -0.64 -6.98
N VAL A 36 -13.67 -1.27 -7.14
CA VAL A 36 -12.83 -1.74 -6.04
C VAL A 36 -11.41 -1.22 -6.27
N GLU A 37 -10.92 -0.51 -5.28
CA GLU A 37 -9.52 -0.11 -5.18
C GLU A 37 -8.97 -0.54 -3.82
N ILE A 38 -8.01 -1.46 -3.85
CA ILE A 38 -7.36 -2.00 -2.65
C ILE A 38 -5.86 -2.04 -2.90
N GLY A 39 -5.13 -1.25 -2.12
CA GLY A 39 -3.67 -1.20 -2.13
C GLY A 39 -3.08 -2.00 -0.98
N ASN A 40 -2.04 -2.77 -1.24
CA ASN A 40 -1.26 -3.44 -0.19
C ASN A 40 -0.22 -2.45 0.36
N TRP A 41 -0.47 -1.88 1.53
CA TRP A 41 0.38 -0.87 2.16
C TRP A 41 1.14 -1.40 3.37
N ARG A 42 2.13 -0.65 3.86
CA ARG A 42 2.93 -0.99 5.06
C ARG A 42 3.02 0.22 5.97
N GLY A 43 2.93 -0.01 7.27
CA GLY A 43 3.05 1.01 8.31
C GLY A 43 4.22 0.75 9.25
N VAL A 44 4.79 1.82 9.80
CA VAL A 44 5.77 1.76 10.90
C VAL A 44 5.13 2.43 12.11
N TYR A 45 5.10 1.72 13.23
CA TYR A 45 4.46 2.18 14.47
C TYR A 45 5.50 2.37 15.57
N GLY A 46 5.42 3.49 16.28
CA GLY A 46 6.18 3.71 17.50
C GLY A 46 5.60 2.94 18.68
N ALA A 47 6.42 2.69 19.70
CA ALA A 47 5.96 2.09 20.95
C ALA A 47 4.96 3.02 21.67
N PRO A 48 4.02 2.47 22.46
CA PRO A 48 3.16 3.29 23.31
C PRO A 48 3.99 4.08 24.33
N GLY A 49 3.56 5.31 24.64
CA GLY A 49 4.18 6.13 25.68
C GLY A 49 5.40 6.96 25.25
N ILE A 50 5.80 6.93 23.96
CA ILE A 50 6.85 7.83 23.46
C ILE A 50 6.40 9.29 23.52
N THR A 51 7.36 10.19 23.76
CA THR A 51 7.09 11.63 23.75
C THR A 51 6.87 12.15 22.32
N PRO A 52 6.21 13.31 22.15
CA PRO A 52 6.09 13.93 20.82
C PRO A 52 7.44 14.12 20.12
N ALA A 53 8.46 14.57 20.85
CA ALA A 53 9.81 14.74 20.30
C ALA A 53 10.44 13.42 19.83
N GLN A 54 10.22 12.32 20.56
CA GLN A 54 10.68 10.99 20.13
C GLN A 54 9.93 10.52 18.87
N ARG A 55 8.62 10.77 18.79
CA ARG A 55 7.82 10.45 17.59
C ARG A 55 8.33 11.21 16.37
N ASP A 56 8.63 12.50 16.53
CA ASP A 56 9.12 13.35 15.44
C ASP A 56 10.50 12.85 14.96
N ALA A 57 11.42 12.59 15.88
CA ALA A 57 12.75 12.06 15.54
C ALA A 57 12.66 10.71 14.80
N LEU A 58 11.81 9.78 15.25
CA LEU A 58 11.58 8.50 14.57
C LEU A 58 10.98 8.70 13.18
N THR A 59 10.01 9.61 13.06
CA THR A 59 9.37 9.93 11.78
C THR A 59 10.39 10.49 10.79
N GLU A 60 11.22 11.43 11.21
CA GLU A 60 12.28 12.00 10.37
C GLU A 60 13.28 10.95 9.87
N MET A 61 13.68 10.01 10.73
CA MET A 61 14.57 8.92 10.33
C MET A 61 13.96 8.05 9.24
N ILE A 62 12.68 7.69 9.35
CA ILE A 62 11.96 6.94 8.32
C ILE A 62 11.84 7.76 7.03
N VAL A 63 11.44 9.03 7.11
CA VAL A 63 11.36 9.92 5.94
C VAL A 63 12.71 9.99 5.24
N LYS A 64 13.81 10.14 5.97
CA LYS A 64 15.16 10.15 5.41
C LYS A 64 15.51 8.83 4.73
N ALA A 65 15.14 7.69 5.33
CA ALA A 65 15.36 6.37 4.73
C ALA A 65 14.62 6.22 3.39
N THR A 66 13.39 6.75 3.27
CA THR A 66 12.64 6.72 2.00
C THR A 66 13.27 7.58 0.89
N LYS A 67 14.16 8.52 1.24
CA LYS A 67 14.90 9.33 0.26
C LYS A 67 16.20 8.65 -0.19
N SER A 68 16.54 7.48 0.36
CA SER A 68 17.77 6.77 0.00
C SER A 68 17.70 6.15 -1.40
N LYS A 69 18.86 6.04 -2.05
CA LYS A 69 18.99 5.34 -3.34
C LYS A 69 18.53 3.88 -3.24
N ALA A 70 18.90 3.19 -2.17
CA ALA A 70 18.50 1.82 -1.93
C ALA A 70 16.96 1.66 -1.89
N TRP A 71 16.24 2.60 -1.27
CA TRP A 71 14.79 2.59 -1.28
C TRP A 71 14.20 2.85 -2.67
N ALA A 72 14.74 3.84 -3.40
CA ALA A 72 14.30 4.12 -4.77
C ALA A 72 14.53 2.91 -5.72
N GLU A 73 15.62 2.18 -5.55
CA GLU A 73 15.90 0.94 -6.29
C GLU A 73 14.95 -0.18 -5.89
N ALA A 74 14.63 -0.32 -4.59
CA ALA A 74 13.65 -1.29 -4.11
C ALA A 74 12.25 -1.02 -4.67
N LEU A 75 11.80 0.24 -4.71
CA LEU A 75 10.52 0.63 -5.29
C LEU A 75 10.43 0.23 -6.77
N LYS A 76 11.49 0.53 -7.55
CA LYS A 76 11.56 0.14 -8.97
C LYS A 76 11.58 -1.38 -9.15
N LYS A 77 12.42 -2.09 -8.41
CA LYS A 77 12.58 -3.55 -8.53
C LYS A 77 11.28 -4.29 -8.23
N ASN A 78 10.46 -3.78 -7.32
CA ASN A 78 9.23 -4.44 -6.89
C ASN A 78 7.96 -3.83 -7.51
N ASN A 79 8.08 -2.87 -8.43
CA ASN A 79 6.97 -2.09 -8.98
C ASN A 79 6.04 -1.51 -7.88
N TRP A 80 6.64 -0.97 -6.82
CA TRP A 80 5.91 -0.33 -5.74
C TRP A 80 5.76 1.17 -5.97
N THR A 81 4.55 1.68 -5.79
CA THR A 81 4.27 3.11 -5.82
C THR A 81 4.65 3.73 -4.47
N PRO A 82 5.40 4.85 -4.45
CA PRO A 82 5.64 5.60 -3.22
C PRO A 82 4.32 6.08 -2.61
N ALA A 83 4.11 5.79 -1.33
CA ALA A 83 2.91 6.19 -0.58
C ALA A 83 3.29 6.64 0.84
N LEU A 84 4.22 7.59 0.95
CA LEU A 84 4.67 8.09 2.24
C LEU A 84 3.59 8.99 2.86
N LEU A 85 3.01 8.52 3.97
CA LEU A 85 2.17 9.29 4.86
C LEU A 85 2.82 9.32 6.25
N THR A 86 2.73 10.45 6.93
CA THR A 86 3.24 10.63 8.29
C THR A 86 2.25 11.42 9.14
N GLY A 87 2.44 11.38 10.45
CA GLY A 87 1.63 12.15 11.40
C GLY A 87 0.13 11.89 11.26
N LYS A 88 -0.67 12.97 11.39
CA LYS A 88 -2.13 12.91 11.37
C LYS A 88 -2.70 12.28 10.08
N ALA A 89 -2.06 12.52 8.93
CA ALA A 89 -2.51 11.97 7.66
C ALA A 89 -2.36 10.43 7.62
N PHE A 90 -1.30 9.90 8.26
CA PHE A 90 -1.16 8.45 8.41
C PHE A 90 -2.18 7.90 9.41
N ASP A 91 -2.37 8.58 10.54
CA ASP A 91 -3.34 8.18 11.56
C ASP A 91 -4.77 8.09 10.95
N GLU A 92 -5.21 9.13 10.25
CA GLU A 92 -6.53 9.18 9.57
C GLU A 92 -6.67 8.12 8.47
N PHE A 93 -5.57 7.83 7.74
CA PHE A 93 -5.56 6.79 6.73
C PHE A 93 -5.81 5.40 7.33
N VAL A 94 -5.12 5.07 8.43
CA VAL A 94 -5.24 3.77 9.10
C VAL A 94 -6.65 3.59 9.67
N ASP A 95 -7.20 4.61 10.33
CA ASP A 95 -8.55 4.56 10.91
C ASP A 95 -9.62 4.31 9.83
N ARG A 96 -9.50 5.00 8.69
CA ARG A 96 -10.41 4.83 7.56
C ARG A 96 -10.29 3.43 6.95
N ASP A 97 -9.06 2.97 6.70
CA ASP A 97 -8.82 1.66 6.08
C ASP A 97 -9.32 0.51 6.98
N PHE A 98 -9.03 0.60 8.28
CA PHE A 98 -9.53 -0.36 9.27
C PHE A 98 -11.06 -0.40 9.32
N SER A 99 -11.71 0.77 9.34
CA SER A 99 -13.17 0.87 9.38
C SER A 99 -13.81 0.28 8.11
N ALA A 100 -13.25 0.58 6.94
CA ALA A 100 -13.73 0.06 5.66
C ALA A 100 -13.55 -1.46 5.55
N LEU A 101 -12.38 -1.98 5.97
CA LEU A 101 -12.12 -3.41 5.99
C LEU A 101 -13.05 -4.14 6.95
N ARG A 102 -13.23 -3.63 8.18
CA ARG A 102 -14.16 -4.22 9.15
C ARG A 102 -15.59 -4.29 8.60
N ALA A 103 -16.08 -3.21 7.99
CA ALA A 103 -17.41 -3.20 7.39
C ALA A 103 -17.55 -4.25 6.27
N THR A 104 -16.50 -4.43 5.47
CA THR A 104 -16.45 -5.47 4.43
C THR A 104 -16.48 -6.88 5.03
N MET A 105 -15.69 -7.13 6.08
CA MET A 105 -15.64 -8.42 6.77
C MET A 105 -16.99 -8.83 7.37
N VAL A 106 -17.71 -7.87 7.99
CA VAL A 106 -19.07 -8.09 8.52
C VAL A 106 -20.05 -8.44 7.40
N ARG A 107 -20.04 -7.68 6.29
CA ARG A 107 -20.92 -7.96 5.14
C ARG A 107 -20.64 -9.32 4.51
N ALA A 108 -19.39 -9.77 4.55
CA ALA A 108 -18.97 -11.07 4.06
C ALA A 108 -19.21 -12.22 5.06
N GLY A 109 -19.72 -11.95 6.26
CA GLY A 109 -20.00 -12.95 7.29
C GLY A 109 -18.74 -13.59 7.91
N MET A 110 -17.59 -12.91 7.82
CA MET A 110 -16.33 -13.40 8.36
C MET A 110 -16.09 -12.99 9.83
N VAL A 111 -16.87 -12.02 10.32
CA VAL A 111 -16.93 -11.56 11.72
C VAL A 111 -18.34 -11.08 12.07
#